data_AF-A0A379WTV1-F1
#
_entry.id   AF-A0A379WTV1-F1
#
_cell.length_a   1.000
_cell.length_b   1.000
_cell.length_c   1.000
_cell.angle_alpha   90.00
_cell.angle_beta   90.00
_cell.angle_gamma   90.00
#
_symmetry.space_group_name_H-M   'P 1'
#
loop_
_entity.id
_entity.type
_entity.pdbx_description
1 polymer ?
#
loop_
_entity_poly.entity_id
_entity_poly.type
_entity_poly.pdbx_seq_one_letter_code
_entity_poly.pdbx_strand_id
1 'polypeptide(L)'
;MDVENHLYARKDIKQLGIAPMTSMFSCGNNERRYATPIHPQIHDSDRLAMWRGNGEWICRPLNNPQKLQFNAYMDDNPKGFGLLQLDRDFSHYQDVMGWYNKRPSLWVEPRSKWGKGAVNLMEIPTTGETLDNVVCFWQPEKAIKAGDTLAFNYRLYWSAQPPVQSPLARGHGDPYRDGRLSRRLGTGPNITRINGRAVLLLILSAAI
;
A
#
# COMPACT_ATOMS: atom_id res chain seq x y z
N MET A 1 -15.06 5.50 7.68
CA MET A 1 -15.65 6.50 6.76
C MET A 1 -16.22 5.77 5.56
N ASP A 2 -17.51 5.95 5.27
CA ASP A 2 -18.13 5.44 4.05
C ASP A 2 -17.92 6.43 2.89
N VAL A 3 -17.63 5.90 1.71
CA VAL A 3 -17.36 6.68 0.51
C VAL A 3 -18.20 6.14 -0.64
N GLU A 4 -19.04 7.00 -1.18
CA GLU A 4 -19.82 6.77 -2.39
C GLU A 4 -19.32 7.72 -3.48
N ASN A 5 -18.79 7.18 -4.58
CA ASN A 5 -18.22 7.98 -5.66
C ASN A 5 -18.83 7.61 -7.01
N HIS A 6 -19.24 8.64 -7.75
CA HIS A 6 -19.66 8.55 -9.14
C HIS A 6 -18.69 9.38 -9.98
N LEU A 7 -17.93 8.70 -10.84
CA LEU A 7 -16.90 9.30 -11.68
C LEU A 7 -17.41 9.43 -13.11
N TYR A 8 -17.27 10.61 -13.68
CA TYR A 8 -17.68 10.93 -15.06
C TYR A 8 -16.45 11.31 -15.87
N ALA A 9 -16.03 10.43 -16.77
CA ALA A 9 -14.81 10.62 -17.55
C ALA A 9 -15.03 11.65 -18.66
N ARG A 10 -14.41 12.84 -18.55
CA ARG A 10 -14.50 13.89 -19.59
C ARG A 10 -13.60 13.64 -20.80
N LYS A 11 -12.57 12.80 -20.64
CA LYS A 11 -11.57 12.44 -21.64
C LYS A 11 -11.20 10.98 -21.43
N ASP A 12 -10.55 10.38 -22.42
CA ASP A 12 -9.92 9.08 -22.26
C ASP A 12 -8.87 9.13 -21.15
N ILE A 13 -8.96 8.20 -20.18
CA ILE A 13 -8.04 8.08 -19.06
C ILE A 13 -7.30 6.74 -19.19
N LYS A 14 -5.98 6.82 -19.33
CA LYS A 14 -5.12 5.64 -19.47
C LYS A 14 -4.98 4.86 -18.17
N GLN A 15 -4.97 5.58 -17.04
CA GLN A 15 -4.77 5.01 -15.72
C GLN A 15 -5.58 5.81 -14.71
N LEU A 16 -6.57 5.15 -14.13
CA LEU A 16 -7.43 5.70 -13.08
C LEU A 16 -7.11 4.97 -11.78
N GLY A 17 -6.83 5.72 -10.72
CA GLY A 17 -6.67 5.19 -9.37
C GLY A 17 -7.94 5.37 -8.55
N ILE A 18 -8.46 4.27 -8.02
CA ILE A 18 -9.63 4.21 -7.12
C ILE A 18 -9.13 3.93 -5.71
N ALA A 19 -9.73 4.65 -4.74
CA ALA A 19 -9.35 4.63 -3.34
C ALA A 19 -7.82 4.78 -3.15
N PRO A 20 -7.20 5.84 -3.70
CA PRO A 20 -5.77 6.04 -3.56
C PRO A 20 -5.41 6.32 -2.10
N MET A 21 -4.25 5.81 -1.72
CA MET A 21 -3.62 6.05 -0.43
C MET A 21 -2.15 6.38 -0.65
N THR A 22 -1.67 7.37 0.09
CA THR A 22 -0.25 7.75 0.12
C THR A 22 0.31 7.48 1.51
N SER A 23 1.61 7.21 1.57
CA SER A 23 2.34 7.02 2.81
C SER A 23 3.82 7.28 2.56
N MET A 24 4.61 7.16 3.62
CA MET A 24 6.05 7.35 3.61
C MET A 24 6.75 6.14 4.21
N PHE A 25 7.80 5.66 3.54
CA PHE A 25 8.74 4.68 4.04
C PHE A 25 10.17 5.11 3.71
N SER A 26 10.94 5.50 4.73
CA SER A 26 12.35 5.87 4.61
C SER A 26 13.26 4.67 4.90
N CYS A 27 13.09 4.05 6.07
CA CYS A 27 13.84 2.86 6.48
C CYS A 27 13.07 2.02 7.51
N GLY A 28 13.37 0.73 7.57
CA GLY A 28 12.77 -0.22 8.50
C GLY A 28 13.43 -1.60 8.42
N ASN A 29 12.79 -2.62 8.99
CA ASN A 29 13.33 -3.98 9.04
C ASN A 29 13.74 -4.56 7.67
N ASN A 30 13.06 -4.16 6.60
CA ASN A 30 13.30 -4.67 5.25
C ASN A 30 14.36 -3.89 4.45
N GLU A 31 14.64 -2.64 4.85
CA GLU A 31 15.57 -1.74 4.15
C GLU A 31 16.13 -0.72 5.14
N ARG A 32 17.43 -0.82 5.43
CA ARG A 32 18.10 -0.09 6.51
C ARG A 32 19.05 1.01 6.00
N ARG A 33 19.13 1.28 4.69
CA ARG A 33 20.09 2.25 4.12
C ARG A 33 20.11 3.61 4.82
N TYR A 34 18.94 4.11 5.24
CA TYR A 34 18.79 5.41 5.90
C TYR A 34 18.55 5.32 7.42
N ALA A 35 18.58 4.10 7.99
CA ALA A 35 18.39 3.91 9.42
C ALA A 35 19.62 4.41 10.19
N THR A 36 19.39 5.03 11.36
CA THR A 36 20.45 5.48 12.26
C THR A 36 20.34 4.79 13.62
N PRO A 37 21.37 4.80 14.47
CA PRO A 37 21.28 4.22 15.81
C PRO A 37 20.20 4.87 16.70
N ILE A 38 19.88 6.15 16.47
CA ILE A 38 18.88 6.90 17.25
C ILE A 38 17.47 6.86 16.64
N HIS A 39 17.36 6.56 15.34
CA HIS A 39 16.10 6.34 14.64
C HIS A 39 16.19 5.03 13.84
N PRO A 40 15.90 3.88 14.48
CA PRO A 40 16.11 2.58 13.86
C PRO A 40 15.12 2.28 12.73
N GLN A 41 13.91 2.85 12.80
CA GLN A 41 12.88 2.78 11.77
C GLN A 41 12.19 4.14 11.60
N ILE A 42 11.91 4.53 10.36
CA ILE A 42 11.22 5.77 9.99
C ILE A 42 10.25 5.47 8.84
N HIS A 43 8.97 5.35 9.16
CA HIS A 43 7.89 5.11 8.20
C HIS A 43 6.51 5.34 8.82
N ASP A 44 5.55 5.70 7.99
CA ASP A 44 4.13 5.83 8.34
C ASP A 44 3.35 4.53 8.09
N SER A 45 3.92 3.59 7.34
CA SER A 45 3.42 2.24 7.10
C SER A 45 4.57 1.29 6.82
N ASP A 46 4.45 0.03 7.24
CA ASP A 46 5.50 -0.98 7.07
C ASP A 46 5.21 -1.96 5.91
N ARG A 47 3.94 -2.07 5.47
CA ARG A 47 3.52 -3.05 4.46
C ARG A 47 2.25 -2.65 3.71
N LEU A 48 2.12 -3.18 2.51
CA LEU A 48 0.85 -3.38 1.82
C LEU A 48 0.28 -4.74 2.23
N ALA A 49 -0.96 -4.75 2.72
CA ALA A 49 -1.74 -5.97 2.92
C ALA A 49 -2.93 -6.01 1.96
N MET A 50 -3.25 -7.19 1.44
CA MET A 50 -4.35 -7.41 0.50
C MET A 50 -5.11 -8.68 0.88
N TRP A 51 -6.44 -8.58 0.87
CA TRP A 51 -7.34 -9.72 0.89
C TRP A 51 -8.01 -9.83 -0.46
N ARG A 52 -7.56 -10.82 -1.22
CA ARG A 52 -7.94 -10.99 -2.61
C ARG A 52 -9.35 -11.51 -2.78
N GLY A 53 -9.91 -11.30 -3.98
CA GLY A 53 -11.24 -11.82 -4.34
C GLY A 53 -11.34 -13.34 -4.23
N ASN A 54 -10.25 -14.05 -4.59
CA ASN A 54 -10.12 -15.50 -4.44
C ASN A 54 -9.94 -15.97 -2.98
N GLY A 55 -9.84 -15.06 -2.01
CA GLY A 55 -9.65 -15.34 -0.59
C GLY A 55 -8.19 -15.41 -0.12
N GLU A 56 -7.22 -15.32 -1.02
CA GLU A 56 -5.78 -15.28 -0.69
C GLU A 56 -5.44 -13.99 0.08
N TRP A 57 -4.53 -14.10 1.05
CA TRP A 57 -3.94 -12.95 1.73
C TRP A 57 -2.53 -12.72 1.25
N ILE A 58 -2.23 -11.50 0.81
CA ILE A 58 -0.88 -11.08 0.43
C ILE A 58 -0.40 -10.02 1.42
N CYS A 59 0.84 -10.18 1.87
CA CYS A 59 1.55 -9.23 2.71
C CYS A 59 2.86 -8.86 2.01
N ARG A 60 2.93 -7.66 1.46
CA ARG A 60 4.12 -7.12 0.79
C ARG A 60 4.73 -6.04 1.70
N PRO A 61 5.86 -6.30 2.37
CA PRO A 61 6.56 -5.26 3.12
C PRO A 61 6.94 -4.09 2.21
N LEU A 62 7.01 -2.86 2.71
CA LEU A 62 7.43 -1.70 1.91
C LEU A 62 8.95 -1.55 1.92
N ASN A 63 9.47 -0.89 0.88
CA ASN A 63 10.89 -0.58 0.69
C ASN A 63 11.10 0.87 0.25
N ASN A 64 12.33 1.37 0.41
CA ASN A 64 12.80 2.62 -0.19
C ASN A 64 13.84 2.30 -1.30
N PRO A 65 13.38 1.99 -2.52
CA PRO A 65 14.24 1.52 -3.58
C PRO A 65 15.11 2.64 -4.15
N GLN A 66 16.27 2.30 -4.74
CA GLN A 66 17.13 3.28 -5.42
C GLN A 66 16.57 3.79 -6.76
N LYS A 67 15.55 3.13 -7.28
CA LYS A 67 14.86 3.49 -8.53
C LYS A 67 13.37 3.30 -8.33
N LEU A 68 12.55 4.09 -9.03
CA LEU A 68 11.09 3.95 -9.04
C LEU A 68 10.70 2.49 -9.27
N GLN A 69 9.92 1.92 -8.34
CA GLN A 69 9.31 0.60 -8.50
C GLN A 69 7.81 0.74 -8.64
N PHE A 70 7.26 -0.07 -9.55
CA PHE A 70 5.82 -0.17 -9.78
C PHE A 70 5.46 -1.66 -9.84
N ASN A 71 4.60 -2.09 -8.92
CA ASN A 71 4.10 -3.45 -8.81
C ASN A 71 2.58 -3.45 -8.98
N ALA A 72 2.07 -4.32 -9.85
CA ALA A 72 0.64 -4.49 -10.09
C ALA A 72 0.21 -5.90 -9.66
N TYR A 73 -0.70 -5.99 -8.69
CA TYR A 73 -1.26 -7.24 -8.19
C TYR A 73 -2.65 -7.44 -8.81
N MET A 74 -2.73 -8.23 -9.87
CA MET A 74 -3.97 -8.50 -10.60
C MET A 74 -4.99 -9.19 -9.69
N ASP A 75 -6.24 -8.75 -9.72
CA ASP A 75 -7.33 -9.35 -8.97
C ASP A 75 -8.70 -9.18 -9.66
N ASP A 76 -9.69 -9.92 -9.16
CA ASP A 76 -11.09 -9.77 -9.54
C ASP A 76 -11.95 -9.65 -8.27
N ASN A 77 -12.57 -8.49 -8.07
CA ASN A 77 -13.34 -8.15 -6.87
C ASN A 77 -12.56 -8.34 -5.55
N PRO A 78 -11.53 -7.52 -5.28
CA PRO A 78 -10.78 -7.60 -4.03
C PRO A 78 -11.70 -7.43 -2.81
N LYS A 79 -11.44 -8.17 -1.74
CA LYS A 79 -12.18 -8.05 -0.47
C LYS A 79 -11.66 -6.88 0.38
N GLY A 80 -10.41 -6.50 0.18
CA GLY A 80 -9.85 -5.27 0.71
C GLY A 80 -8.33 -5.19 0.55
N PHE A 81 -7.79 -4.01 0.76
CA PHE A 81 -6.35 -3.76 0.74
C PHE A 81 -6.02 -2.50 1.54
N GLY A 82 -4.76 -2.37 1.97
CA GLY A 82 -4.37 -1.25 2.80
C GLY A 82 -2.88 -1.14 3.03
N LEU A 83 -2.42 0.09 3.27
CA LEU A 83 -1.12 0.39 3.83
C LEU A 83 -1.25 0.34 5.35
N LEU A 84 -0.52 -0.59 5.97
CA LEU A 84 -0.66 -0.88 7.39
C LEU A 84 0.60 -0.46 8.15
N GLN A 85 0.38 0.04 9.36
CA GLN A 85 1.39 0.21 10.39
C GLN A 85 1.11 -0.78 11.51
N LEU A 86 1.73 -1.96 11.42
CA LEU A 86 1.51 -3.05 12.39
C LEU A 86 2.57 -3.12 13.47
N ASP A 87 3.82 -2.72 13.17
CA ASP A 87 4.82 -2.46 14.20
C ASP A 87 4.45 -1.21 15.00
N ARG A 88 4.32 -1.35 16.32
CA ARG A 88 3.86 -0.30 17.24
C ARG A 88 4.73 -0.19 18.49
N ASP A 89 5.81 -0.96 18.56
CA ASP A 89 6.74 -0.88 19.67
C ASP A 89 7.56 0.40 19.54
N PHE A 90 7.45 1.30 20.53
CA PHE A 90 8.19 2.56 20.52
C PHE A 90 9.70 2.35 20.43
N SER A 91 10.23 1.27 21.01
CA SER A 91 11.67 0.98 21.02
C SER A 91 12.27 0.75 19.63
N HIS A 92 11.44 0.43 18.63
CA HIS A 92 11.83 0.28 17.24
C HIS A 92 11.96 1.60 16.48
N TYR A 93 11.40 2.70 16.98
CA TYR A 93 11.40 4.00 16.31
C TYR A 93 12.19 5.05 17.08
N GLN A 94 12.07 5.06 18.41
CA GLN A 94 12.76 5.98 19.33
C GLN A 94 12.59 7.47 18.99
N ASP A 95 11.50 7.81 18.30
CA ASP A 95 11.21 9.17 17.86
C ASP A 95 9.98 9.75 18.59
N VAL A 96 10.25 10.68 19.50
CA VAL A 96 9.24 11.40 20.29
C VAL A 96 8.62 12.61 19.57
N MET A 97 9.13 12.96 18.39
CA MET A 97 8.59 14.03 17.54
C MET A 97 7.66 13.44 16.49
N GLY A 98 8.10 12.40 15.78
CA GLY A 98 7.37 11.76 14.69
C GLY A 98 6.26 10.81 15.12
N TRP A 99 6.40 10.18 16.30
CA TRP A 99 5.46 9.18 16.85
C TRP A 99 5.03 8.10 15.83
N TYR A 100 5.96 7.64 15.01
CA TYR A 100 5.70 6.69 13.90
C TYR A 100 4.98 5.42 14.35
N ASN A 101 5.28 4.93 15.56
CA ASN A 101 4.64 3.76 16.15
C ASN A 101 3.13 3.93 16.44
N LYS A 102 2.65 5.19 16.47
CA LYS A 102 1.24 5.55 16.71
C LYS A 102 0.49 5.90 15.42
N ARG A 103 1.19 6.03 14.28
CA ARG A 103 0.55 6.34 12.98
C ARG A 103 -0.55 5.33 12.66
N PRO A 104 -1.68 5.77 12.07
CA PRO A 104 -2.78 4.89 11.77
C PRO A 104 -2.45 3.98 10.58
N SER A 105 -3.01 2.78 10.58
CA SER A 105 -3.18 2.01 9.35
C SER A 105 -4.40 2.52 8.58
N LEU A 106 -4.37 2.39 7.26
CA LEU A 106 -5.52 2.62 6.39
C LEU A 106 -5.90 1.33 5.66
N TRP A 107 -7.16 0.91 5.81
CA TRP A 107 -7.74 -0.22 5.08
C TRP A 107 -8.94 0.22 4.23
N VAL A 108 -8.95 -0.20 2.97
CA VAL A 108 -10.05 -0.04 2.02
C VAL A 108 -10.84 -1.35 1.97
N GLU A 109 -12.14 -1.27 2.22
CA GLU A 109 -13.10 -2.35 2.01
C GLU A 109 -14.05 -1.96 0.86
N PRO A 110 -13.94 -2.57 -0.32
CA PRO A 110 -14.92 -2.41 -1.40
C PRO A 110 -16.32 -2.79 -0.93
N ARG A 111 -17.31 -1.95 -1.25
CA ARG A 111 -18.74 -2.15 -0.94
C ARG A 111 -19.59 -2.45 -2.18
N SER A 112 -18.94 -2.55 -3.34
CA SER A 112 -19.52 -2.99 -4.62
C SER A 112 -18.57 -3.94 -5.33
N LYS A 113 -19.04 -4.59 -6.39
CA LYS A 113 -18.18 -5.43 -7.25
C LYS A 113 -17.34 -4.55 -8.17
N TRP A 114 -16.04 -4.48 -7.91
CA TRP A 114 -15.09 -3.68 -8.70
C TRP A 114 -14.63 -4.38 -9.99
N GLY A 115 -14.92 -5.67 -10.14
CA GLY A 115 -14.52 -6.47 -11.28
C GLY A 115 -13.01 -6.69 -11.36
N LYS A 116 -12.53 -6.91 -12.59
CA LYS A 116 -11.11 -7.16 -12.88
C LYS A 116 -10.29 -5.87 -12.85
N GLY A 117 -9.09 -5.98 -12.31
CA GLY A 117 -8.14 -4.88 -12.22
C GLY A 117 -6.88 -5.30 -11.48
N ALA A 118 -6.21 -4.32 -10.89
CA ALA A 118 -5.04 -4.56 -10.06
C ALA A 118 -4.98 -3.60 -8.87
N VAL A 119 -4.51 -4.10 -7.73
CA VAL A 119 -3.96 -3.23 -6.68
C VAL A 119 -2.55 -2.85 -7.12
N ASN A 120 -2.32 -1.56 -7.35
CA ASN A 120 -1.02 -1.04 -7.72
C ASN A 120 -0.29 -0.49 -6.51
N LEU A 121 1.02 -0.69 -6.48
CA LEU A 121 1.95 -0.14 -5.49
C LEU A 121 3.10 0.54 -6.22
N MET A 122 3.27 1.83 -5.96
CA MET A 122 4.40 2.63 -6.43
C MET A 122 5.28 3.00 -5.25
N GLU A 123 6.58 2.70 -5.35
CA GLU A 123 7.61 3.03 -4.37
C GLU A 123 8.63 3.95 -5.06
N ILE A 124 8.65 5.21 -4.64
CA ILE A 124 9.49 6.28 -5.20
C ILE A 124 10.75 6.39 -4.33
N PRO A 125 11.96 6.55 -4.90
CA PRO A 125 13.16 6.79 -4.11
C PRO A 125 13.01 8.07 -3.28
N THR A 126 13.32 7.99 -1.99
CA THR A 126 13.42 9.16 -1.11
C THR A 126 14.71 9.12 -0.30
N THR A 127 15.17 10.28 0.14
CA THR A 127 16.33 10.44 1.03
C THR A 127 15.94 10.85 2.45
N GLY A 128 14.64 11.02 2.73
CA GLY A 128 14.14 11.45 4.04
C GLY A 128 12.63 11.25 4.20
N GLU A 129 12.13 11.59 5.38
CA GLU A 129 10.73 11.35 5.81
C GLU A 129 9.71 12.43 5.42
N THR A 130 10.15 13.56 4.87
CA THR A 130 9.28 14.73 4.68
C THR A 130 8.30 14.60 3.52
N LEU A 131 8.59 13.72 2.56
CA LEU A 131 7.78 13.51 1.36
C LEU A 131 7.27 12.07 1.32
N ASP A 132 5.96 11.93 1.10
CA ASP A 132 5.35 10.65 0.79
C ASP A 132 5.99 10.03 -0.46
N ASN A 133 6.44 8.79 -0.32
CA ASN A 133 7.12 8.05 -1.38
C ASN A 133 6.46 6.70 -1.69
N VAL A 134 5.33 6.40 -1.05
CA VAL A 134 4.52 5.20 -1.28
C VAL A 134 3.15 5.61 -1.75
N VAL A 135 2.69 5.01 -2.85
CA VAL A 135 1.34 5.20 -3.39
C VAL A 135 0.71 3.85 -3.65
N CYS A 136 -0.51 3.63 -3.16
CA CYS A 136 -1.30 2.44 -3.47
C CYS A 136 -2.71 2.82 -3.92
N PHE A 137 -3.27 2.10 -4.89
CA PHE A 137 -4.62 2.31 -5.40
C PHE A 137 -5.10 1.10 -6.18
N TRP A 138 -6.42 0.97 -6.34
CA TRP A 138 -7.00 0.04 -7.29
C TRP A 138 -7.07 0.66 -8.69
N GLN A 139 -6.70 -0.09 -9.71
CA GLN A 139 -6.87 0.27 -11.11
C GLN A 139 -7.76 -0.76 -11.82
N PRO A 140 -8.94 -0.36 -12.34
CA PRO A 140 -9.74 -1.21 -13.20
C PRO A 140 -8.97 -1.65 -14.46
N GLU A 141 -9.18 -2.89 -14.91
CA GLU A 141 -8.53 -3.43 -16.11
C GLU A 141 -9.00 -2.73 -17.40
N LYS A 142 -10.30 -2.42 -17.46
CA LYS A 142 -10.89 -1.75 -18.62
C LYS A 142 -10.37 -0.32 -18.72
N ALA A 143 -9.84 0.04 -19.88
CA ALA A 143 -9.48 1.42 -20.19
C ALA A 143 -10.73 2.32 -20.16
N ILE A 144 -10.59 3.51 -19.57
CA ILE A 144 -11.70 4.45 -19.39
C ILE A 144 -11.76 5.40 -20.57
N LYS A 145 -12.93 5.52 -21.19
CA LYS A 145 -13.20 6.38 -22.34
C LYS A 145 -13.96 7.63 -21.94
N ALA A 146 -13.81 8.70 -22.72
CA ALA A 146 -14.65 9.87 -22.57
C ALA A 146 -16.14 9.49 -22.62
N GLY A 147 -16.94 10.00 -21.68
CA GLY A 147 -18.35 9.67 -21.51
C GLY A 147 -18.63 8.51 -20.55
N ASP A 148 -17.63 7.70 -20.19
CA ASP A 148 -17.84 6.61 -19.24
C ASP A 148 -18.27 7.15 -17.87
N THR A 149 -19.23 6.47 -17.25
CA THR A 149 -19.65 6.69 -15.87
C THR A 149 -19.28 5.46 -15.04
N LEU A 150 -18.60 5.67 -13.92
CA LEU A 150 -18.11 4.60 -13.05
C LEU A 150 -18.59 4.86 -11.62
N ALA A 151 -19.03 3.82 -10.93
CA ALA A 151 -19.44 3.90 -9.53
C ALA A 151 -18.55 2.98 -8.67
N PHE A 152 -17.83 3.57 -7.72
CA PHE A 152 -16.96 2.84 -6.80
C PHE A 152 -17.28 3.21 -5.37
N ASN A 153 -17.94 2.29 -4.67
CA ASN A 153 -18.33 2.46 -3.28
C ASN A 153 -17.38 1.65 -2.41
N TYR A 154 -16.89 2.26 -1.33
CA TYR A 154 -15.97 1.62 -0.41
C TYR A 154 -16.04 2.25 0.97
N ARG A 155 -15.51 1.54 1.95
CA ARG A 155 -15.32 2.03 3.31
C ARG A 155 -13.83 2.12 3.63
N LEU A 156 -13.44 3.23 4.23
CA LEU A 156 -12.11 3.46 4.76
C LEU A 156 -12.10 3.26 6.27
N TYR A 157 -11.11 2.50 6.75
CA TYR A 157 -10.84 2.28 8.16
C TYR A 157 -9.46 2.84 8.50
N TRP A 158 -9.47 3.95 9.24
CA TRP A 158 -8.27 4.54 9.85
C TRP A 158 -8.19 4.08 11.30
N SER A 159 -7.23 3.21 11.60
CA SER A 159 -7.18 2.57 12.93
C SER A 159 -5.83 1.94 13.20
N ALA A 160 -5.57 1.59 14.47
CA ALA A 160 -4.34 0.92 14.84
C ALA A 160 -4.22 -0.51 14.25
N GLN A 161 -5.36 -1.16 13.99
CA GLN A 161 -5.45 -2.50 13.42
C GLN A 161 -6.55 -2.51 12.37
N PRO A 162 -6.36 -3.14 11.20
CA PRO A 162 -7.41 -3.25 10.21
C PRO A 162 -8.62 -4.01 10.77
N PRO A 163 -9.83 -3.77 10.22
CA PRO A 163 -11.08 -4.39 10.70
C PRO A 163 -11.13 -5.90 10.42
N VAL A 164 -10.25 -6.38 9.54
CA VAL A 164 -10.12 -7.77 9.13
C VAL A 164 -8.66 -8.19 9.22
N GLN A 165 -8.43 -9.45 9.55
CA GLN A 165 -7.10 -9.98 9.76
C GLN A 165 -6.99 -11.34 9.09
N SER A 166 -5.82 -11.63 8.50
CA SER A 166 -5.53 -12.96 8.00
C SER A 166 -5.50 -13.97 9.15
N PRO A 167 -6.06 -15.18 8.98
CA PRO A 167 -5.89 -16.27 9.93
C PRO A 167 -4.47 -16.86 9.92
N LEU A 168 -3.62 -16.46 8.97
CA LEU A 168 -2.24 -16.92 8.86
C LEU A 168 -1.31 -16.16 9.83
N ALA A 169 -0.16 -16.75 10.12
CA ALA A 169 0.85 -16.13 10.99
C ALA A 169 1.28 -14.75 10.48
N ARG A 170 1.39 -13.79 11.40
CA ARG A 170 1.90 -12.45 11.08
C ARG A 170 3.43 -12.50 11.10
N GLY A 171 4.06 -12.13 9.99
CA GLY A 171 5.48 -11.80 10.02
C GLY A 171 5.70 -10.56 10.89
N HIS A 172 6.06 -10.77 12.16
CA HIS A 172 6.81 -9.82 12.98
C HIS A 172 8.28 -10.25 12.85
N GLY A 173 8.91 -9.90 11.75
CA GLY A 173 10.27 -10.35 11.45
C GLY A 173 11.20 -9.16 11.29
N ASP A 174 12.06 -8.94 12.28
CA ASP A 174 13.37 -8.35 12.06
C ASP A 174 14.24 -9.46 11.43
N PRO A 175 14.53 -9.41 10.11
CA PRO A 175 15.28 -10.47 9.43
C PRO A 175 16.72 -10.58 9.93
N TYR A 176 17.19 -9.66 10.78
CA TYR A 176 18.57 -9.64 11.28
C TYR A 176 18.77 -10.32 12.63
N ARG A 177 17.69 -10.73 13.34
CA ARG A 177 17.79 -11.44 14.61
C ARG A 177 17.81 -12.96 14.49
N ASP A 178 17.44 -13.53 13.35
CA ASP A 178 17.45 -14.97 13.14
C ASP A 178 18.12 -15.35 11.81
N GLY A 179 19.42 -15.57 11.86
CA GLY A 179 20.28 -15.90 10.71
C GLY A 179 20.04 -17.27 10.07
N ARG A 180 18.81 -17.83 10.13
CA ARG A 180 18.53 -19.19 9.65
C ARG A 180 17.24 -19.41 8.84
N LEU A 181 16.48 -18.38 8.45
CA LEU A 181 15.20 -18.62 7.73
C LEU A 181 15.00 -17.87 6.40
N SER A 182 16.03 -17.27 5.79
CA SER A 182 15.91 -16.64 4.46
C SER A 182 16.30 -17.56 3.29
N ARG A 183 15.83 -18.81 3.26
CA ARG A 183 15.87 -19.65 2.05
C ARG A 183 14.65 -20.56 2.00
N ARG A 184 13.53 -20.04 1.49
CA ARG A 184 12.45 -20.72 0.74
C ARG A 184 11.14 -19.94 0.92
N LEU A 185 10.98 -18.87 0.16
CA LEU A 185 9.66 -18.50 -0.34
C LEU A 185 9.75 -18.52 -1.86
N GLY A 186 8.96 -19.41 -2.45
CA GLY A 186 9.03 -19.81 -3.85
C GLY A 186 8.67 -18.67 -4.79
N THR A 187 9.26 -18.73 -5.97
CA THR A 187 8.87 -17.97 -7.16
C THR A 187 7.46 -18.33 -7.60
N GLY A 188 6.56 -17.34 -7.65
CA GLY A 188 5.31 -17.41 -8.44
C GLY A 188 4.27 -16.34 -8.06
N PRO A 189 3.34 -15.95 -8.94
CA PRO A 189 3.45 -15.76 -10.40
C PRO A 189 3.27 -14.28 -10.82
N ASN A 190 3.81 -13.93 -12.00
CA ASN A 190 3.53 -12.74 -12.82
C ASN A 190 3.45 -11.37 -12.13
N ILE A 191 4.59 -10.89 -11.61
CA ILE A 191 4.80 -9.45 -11.39
C ILE A 191 5.20 -8.83 -12.74
N THR A 192 4.27 -8.18 -13.42
CA THR A 192 4.61 -7.38 -14.61
C THR A 192 5.20 -6.05 -14.15
N ARG A 193 6.52 -5.87 -14.32
CA ARG A 193 7.17 -4.57 -14.16
C ARG A 193 6.81 -3.68 -15.36
N ILE A 194 6.05 -2.62 -15.12
CA ILE A 194 5.73 -1.63 -16.15
C ILE A 194 6.68 -0.44 -15.99
N ASN A 195 7.45 -0.14 -17.04
CA ASN A 195 8.34 1.02 -17.07
C ASN A 195 7.52 2.31 -17.07
N GLY A 196 7.84 3.22 -16.14
CA GLY A 196 7.03 4.37 -15.77
C GLY A 196 6.70 5.33 -16.91
N ARG A 197 5.42 5.73 -16.97
CA ARG A 197 4.91 6.95 -17.62
C ARG A 197 3.84 7.57 -16.72
N ALA A 198 3.72 8.89 -16.80
CA ALA A 198 2.96 9.75 -15.89
C ALA A 198 1.57 9.20 -15.51
N VAL A 199 1.32 9.15 -14.20
CA VAL A 199 0.05 8.77 -13.57
C VAL A 199 -0.70 10.05 -13.23
N LEU A 200 -1.92 10.22 -13.74
CA LEU A 200 -2.80 11.28 -13.26
C LEU A 200 -3.50 10.77 -12.01
N LEU A 201 -2.97 11.13 -10.84
CA LEU A 201 -3.53 10.79 -9.55
C LEU A 201 -4.53 11.88 -9.14
N LEU A 202 -5.83 11.60 -9.19
CA LEU A 202 -6.83 12.43 -8.51
C LEU A 202 -6.77 12.09 -7.02
N ILE A 203 -5.96 12.84 -6.27
CA ILE A 203 -5.84 12.71 -4.81
C ILE A 203 -6.87 13.65 -4.18
N LEU A 204 -7.88 13.09 -3.51
CA LEU A 204 -8.59 13.79 -2.45
C LEU A 204 -7.89 13.39 -1.15
N SER A 205 -6.88 14.17 -0.75
CA SER A 205 -6.24 14.01 0.55
C SER A 205 -7.15 14.67 1.57
N ALA A 206 -7.79 13.87 2.40
CA ALA A 206 -8.31 14.33 3.68
C ALA A 206 -7.19 14.11 4.71
N ALA A 207 -6.27 15.08 4.77
CA ALA A 207 -5.43 15.25 5.94
C ALA A 207 -6.32 15.84 7.06
N ILE A 208 -6.48 15.09 8.15
CA ILE A 208 -6.86 15.63 9.46
C ILE A 208 -5.84 15.08 10.45
#